data_AF-A0AAC9JFH9-F1
#
_entry.id   AF-A0AAC9JFH9-F1
#
_cell.length_a   1.000
_cell.length_b   1.000
_cell.length_c   1.000
_cell.angle_alpha   90.00
_cell.angle_beta   90.00
_cell.angle_gamma   90.00
#
_symmetry.space_group_name_H-M   'P 1'
#
loop_
_entity.id
_entity.type
_entity.pdbx_description
1 polymer ?
#
loop_
_entity_poly.entity_id
_entity_poly.type
_entity_poly.pdbx_seq_one_letter_code
_entity_poly.pdbx_strand_id
1 'polypeptide(L)'
;MISESRVRKLAITWYVLALHNKKQHGAERAAPLFAKAHAFIHVLGLPCDISCGKKSEDGLKRYAENLYTAWGEAYSRDPEQDINHWIDRNVKADFEAHI
;
A
#
# COMPACT_ATOMS: atom_id res chain seq x y z
N MET A 1 16.39 14.89 -4.12
CA MET A 1 14.94 15.04 -3.82
C MET A 1 14.23 13.78 -4.32
N ILE A 2 13.42 13.10 -3.49
CA ILE A 2 12.66 11.92 -3.91
C ILE A 2 11.46 12.39 -4.75
N SER A 3 11.14 11.70 -5.85
CA SER A 3 9.98 12.05 -6.69
C SER A 3 8.66 11.66 -6.01
N GLU A 4 7.60 12.43 -6.24
CA GLU A 4 6.25 12.14 -5.73
C GLU A 4 5.79 10.71 -6.08
N SER A 5 6.08 10.26 -7.31
CA SER A 5 5.80 8.89 -7.76
C SER A 5 6.49 7.85 -6.87
N ARG A 6 7.74 8.09 -6.46
CA ARG A 6 8.48 7.21 -5.54
C ARG A 6 7.93 7.27 -4.11
N VAL A 7 7.58 8.46 -3.61
CA VAL A 7 6.91 8.62 -2.31
C VAL A 7 5.60 7.82 -2.27
N ARG A 8 4.82 7.88 -3.36
CA ARG A 8 3.55 7.16 -3.48
C ARG A 8 3.73 5.64 -3.52
N LYS A 9 4.70 5.14 -4.28
CA LYS A 9 5.04 3.71 -4.26
C LYS A 9 5.45 3.24 -2.86
N LEU A 10 6.23 4.04 -2.14
CA LEU A 10 6.63 3.75 -0.76
C LEU A 10 5.44 3.74 0.20
N ALA A 11 4.54 4.73 0.10
CA ALA A 11 3.31 4.78 0.89
C ALA A 11 2.49 3.49 0.73
N ILE A 12 2.23 3.08 -0.51
CA ILE A 12 1.47 1.85 -0.83
C ILE A 12 2.21 0.61 -0.30
N THR A 13 3.52 0.51 -0.57
CA THR A 13 4.36 -0.61 -0.14
C THR A 13 4.30 -0.81 1.38
N TRP A 14 4.55 0.25 2.16
CA TRP A 14 4.52 0.17 3.61
C TRP A 14 3.14 -0.18 4.14
N TYR A 15 2.07 0.29 3.48
CA TYR A 15 0.71 -0.04 3.86
C TYR A 15 0.40 -1.52 3.63
N VAL A 16 0.76 -2.09 2.47
CA VAL A 16 0.61 -3.53 2.18
C VAL A 16 1.38 -4.37 3.20
N LEU A 17 2.64 -4.00 3.50
CA LEU A 17 3.45 -4.69 4.50
C LEU A 17 2.85 -4.60 5.91
N ALA A 18 2.24 -3.46 6.26
CA ALA A 18 1.51 -3.30 7.52
C ALA A 18 0.30 -4.22 7.60
N LEU A 19 -0.50 -4.33 6.53
CA LEU A 19 -1.63 -5.26 6.44
C LEU A 19 -1.18 -6.72 6.59
N HIS A 20 -0.09 -7.10 5.94
CA HIS A 20 0.49 -8.43 6.07
C HIS A 20 0.93 -8.74 7.50
N ASN A 21 1.69 -7.84 8.13
CA ASN A 21 2.15 -8.01 9.51
C ASN A 21 1.00 -8.02 10.51
N LYS A 22 -0.05 -7.23 10.27
CA LYS A 22 -1.27 -7.24 11.10
C LYS A 22 -1.92 -8.61 11.10
N LYS A 23 -2.00 -9.25 9.92
CA LYS A 23 -2.60 -10.58 9.76
C LYS A 23 -1.72 -11.70 10.35
N GLN A 24 -0.40 -11.63 10.18
CA GLN A 24 0.53 -12.68 10.62
C GLN A 24 0.91 -12.60 12.10
N HIS A 25 1.07 -11.39 12.63
CA HIS A 25 1.70 -11.17 13.93
C HIS A 25 0.90 -10.24 14.86
N GLY A 26 -0.28 -9.79 14.44
CA GLY A 26 -1.15 -8.94 15.21
C GLY A 26 -0.86 -7.44 15.08
N ALA A 27 -1.69 -6.63 15.73
CA ALA A 27 -1.71 -5.17 15.57
C ALA A 27 -0.42 -4.48 16.04
N GLU A 28 0.21 -4.97 17.10
CA GLU A 28 1.42 -4.36 17.68
C GLU A 28 2.60 -4.35 16.69
N ARG A 29 2.76 -5.43 15.93
CA ARG A 29 3.83 -5.55 14.92
C ARG A 29 3.54 -4.73 13.66
N ALA A 30 2.25 -4.45 13.39
CA ALA A 30 1.84 -3.64 12.24
C ALA A 30 1.91 -2.13 12.49
N ALA A 31 1.70 -1.69 13.73
CA ALA A 31 1.69 -0.27 14.12
C ALA A 31 2.89 0.55 13.59
N PRO A 32 4.16 0.11 13.73
CA PRO A 32 5.29 0.89 13.21
C PRO A 32 5.31 0.97 11.67
N LEU A 33 4.74 -0.02 10.97
CA LEU A 33 4.66 -0.04 9.52
C LEU A 33 3.54 0.89 9.02
N PHE A 34 2.40 0.91 9.71
CA PHE A 34 1.36 1.93 9.47
C PHE A 34 1.91 3.34 9.68
N ALA A 35 2.65 3.58 10.77
CA ALA A 35 3.26 4.89 11.02
C ALA A 35 4.18 5.33 9.86
N LYS A 36 4.97 4.40 9.30
CA LYS A 36 5.78 4.68 8.09
C LYS A 36 4.92 4.99 6.88
N ALA A 37 3.88 4.20 6.60
CA ALA A 37 2.97 4.45 5.50
C ALA A 37 2.32 5.84 5.62
N HIS A 38 1.81 6.18 6.81
CA HIS A 38 1.20 7.49 7.09
C HIS A 38 2.18 8.65 6.92
N ALA A 39 3.45 8.49 7.30
CA ALA A 39 4.45 9.53 7.07
C ALA A 39 4.62 9.83 5.57
N PHE A 40 4.64 8.81 4.70
CA PHE A 40 4.71 9.02 3.25
C PHE A 40 3.40 9.60 2.68
N ILE A 41 2.24 9.15 3.17
CA ILE A 41 0.93 9.70 2.76
C ILE A 41 0.85 11.19 3.11
N HIS A 42 1.30 11.58 4.30
CA HIS A 42 1.33 12.97 4.74
C HIS A 42 2.22 13.83 3.82
N VAL A 43 3.37 13.32 3.38
CA VAL A 43 4.25 14.01 2.41
C VAL A 43 3.58 14.23 1.06
N LEU A 44 2.67 13.33 0.64
CA LEU A 44 1.92 13.47 -0.61
C LEU A 44 0.83 14.54 -0.55
N GLY A 45 0.38 14.94 0.65
CA GLY A 45 -0.67 15.95 0.83
C GLY A 45 -1.98 15.59 0.12
N LEU A 46 -2.36 14.30 0.13
CA LEU A 46 -3.57 13.83 -0.53
C LEU A 46 -4.82 14.31 0.22
N PRO A 47 -5.92 14.67 -0.47
CA PRO A 47 -7.22 14.83 0.18
C PRO A 47 -7.66 13.53 0.86
N CYS A 48 -8.43 13.65 1.95
CA CYS A 48 -8.89 12.48 2.71
C CYS A 48 -9.81 11.57 1.88
N ASP A 49 -10.71 12.15 1.09
CA ASP A 49 -11.79 11.43 0.40
C ASP A 49 -11.65 11.49 -1.14
N ILE A 50 -12.14 10.44 -1.82
CA ILE A 50 -12.15 10.23 -3.28
C ILE A 50 -13.01 11.27 -4.01
N SER A 51 -13.96 11.92 -3.32
CA SER A 51 -14.92 12.87 -3.91
C SER A 51 -14.29 14.08 -4.63
N CYS A 52 -12.99 14.33 -4.46
CA CYS A 52 -12.31 15.53 -4.96
C CYS A 52 -11.69 15.41 -6.36
N GLY A 53 -11.87 14.31 -7.11
CA GLY A 53 -11.29 14.14 -8.46
C GLY A 53 -9.75 14.15 -8.52
N LYS A 54 -9.11 14.11 -7.35
CA LYS A 54 -7.67 13.96 -7.12
C LYS A 54 -7.44 12.68 -6.31
N LYS A 55 -6.27 12.07 -6.54
CA LYS A 55 -5.67 11.02 -5.72
C LYS A 55 -5.90 11.23 -4.24
N SER A 56 -6.75 10.42 -3.63
CA SER A 56 -7.07 10.53 -2.20
C SER A 56 -6.31 9.54 -1.32
N GLU A 57 -6.22 9.86 -0.03
CA GLU A 57 -5.69 8.95 0.98
C GLU A 57 -6.53 7.67 1.06
N ASP A 58 -7.85 7.78 1.05
CA ASP A 58 -8.75 6.62 1.07
C ASP A 58 -8.61 5.76 -0.19
N GLY A 59 -8.44 6.38 -1.37
CA GLY A 59 -8.13 5.66 -2.60
C GLY A 59 -6.82 4.89 -2.47
N LEU A 60 -5.77 5.51 -1.93
CA LEU A 60 -4.49 4.85 -1.73
C LEU A 60 -4.62 3.63 -0.79
N LYS A 61 -5.34 3.78 0.32
CA LYS A 61 -5.60 2.70 1.27
C LYS A 61 -6.39 1.55 0.63
N ARG A 62 -7.48 1.84 -0.08
CA ARG A 62 -8.28 0.84 -0.81
C ARG A 62 -7.45 0.10 -1.85
N TYR A 63 -6.63 0.82 -2.61
CA TYR A 63 -5.72 0.19 -3.58
C TYR A 63 -4.70 -0.74 -2.89
N ALA A 64 -4.13 -0.33 -1.76
CA ALA A 64 -3.22 -1.18 -0.99
C ALA A 64 -3.92 -2.43 -0.42
N GLU A 65 -5.18 -2.33 0.02
CA GLU A 65 -6.00 -3.46 0.45
C GLU A 65 -6.31 -4.43 -0.70
N ASN A 66 -6.64 -3.89 -1.88
CA ASN A 66 -6.84 -4.67 -3.10
C ASN A 66 -5.56 -5.42 -3.51
N LEU A 67 -4.41 -4.74 -3.48
CA LEU A 67 -3.11 -5.36 -3.73
C LEU A 67 -2.80 -6.48 -2.74
N TYR A 68 -3.07 -6.27 -1.45
CA TYR A 68 -2.84 -7.30 -0.44
C TYR A 68 -3.74 -8.53 -0.65
N THR A 69 -4.99 -8.32 -1.05
CA THR A 69 -5.93 -9.39 -1.38
C THR A 69 -5.45 -10.17 -2.60
N ALA A 70 -5.06 -9.47 -3.68
CA ALA A 70 -4.52 -10.07 -4.89
C ALA A 70 -3.21 -10.84 -4.63
N TRP A 71 -2.34 -10.34 -3.74
CA TRP A 71 -1.17 -11.08 -3.29
C TRP A 71 -1.56 -12.36 -2.55
N GLY A 72 -2.58 -12.31 -1.68
CA GLY A 72 -3.08 -13.50 -0.98
C GLY A 72 -3.58 -14.59 -1.93
N GLU A 73 -4.26 -14.20 -3.01
CA GLU A 73 -4.68 -15.13 -4.08
C GLU A 73 -3.50 -15.71 -4.85
N ALA A 74 -2.50 -14.88 -5.17
CA ALA A 74 -1.28 -15.32 -5.84
C ALA A 74 -0.45 -16.27 -4.96
N TYR A 75 -0.25 -15.92 -3.68
CA TYR A 75 0.45 -16.73 -2.69
C TYR A 75 -0.24 -18.08 -2.45
N SER A 76 -1.57 -18.12 -2.52
CA SER A 76 -2.32 -19.39 -2.42
C SER A 76 -2.04 -20.34 -3.59
N ARG A 77 -1.60 -19.81 -4.74
CA ARG A 77 -1.21 -20.59 -5.92
C ARG A 77 0.29 -20.90 -5.95
N ASP A 78 1.11 -20.00 -5.41
CA ASP A 78 2.56 -20.10 -5.32
C ASP A 78 3.06 -19.61 -3.94
N PRO A 79 3.15 -20.52 -2.94
CA PRO A 79 3.56 -20.17 -1.59
C PRO A 79 5.03 -19.77 -1.44
N GLU A 80 5.87 -20.00 -2.45
CA GLU A 80 7.29 -19.58 -2.43
C GLU A 80 7.46 -18.09 -2.78
N GLN A 81 6.38 -17.43 -3.18
CA GLN A 81 6.39 -16.04 -3.62
C GLN A 81 6.61 -15.07 -2.45
N ASP A 82 7.77 -14.39 -2.47
CA ASP A 82 8.07 -13.29 -1.55
C ASP A 82 7.15 -12.07 -1.80
N ILE A 83 6.59 -11.54 -0.72
CA ILE A 83 5.67 -10.40 -0.75
C ILE A 83 6.36 -9.13 -1.25
N ASN A 84 7.63 -8.88 -0.89
CA ASN A 84 8.32 -7.66 -1.30
C ASN A 84 8.55 -7.65 -2.81
N HIS A 85 8.97 -8.80 -3.36
CA HIS A 85 9.17 -8.97 -4.79
C HIS A 85 7.86 -8.87 -5.58
N TRP A 86 6.76 -9.39 -5.03
CA TRP A 86 5.45 -9.24 -5.65
C TRP A 86 4.96 -7.78 -5.64
N ILE A 87 5.12 -7.08 -4.52
CA ILE A 87 4.75 -5.66 -4.39
C ILE A 87 5.52 -4.81 -5.42
N ASP A 88 6.84 -5.00 -5.56
CA ASP A 88 7.65 -4.21 -6.49
C ASP A 88 7.17 -4.32 -7.95
N ARG A 89 6.71 -5.51 -8.35
CA ARG A 89 6.15 -5.78 -9.69
C ARG A 89 4.75 -5.19 -9.89
N ASN A 90 3.92 -5.17 -8.85
CA ASN A 90 2.48 -4.88 -8.97
C ASN A 90 2.08 -3.47 -8.53
N VAL A 91 2.87 -2.78 -7.71
CA VAL A 91 2.56 -1.42 -7.26
C VAL A 91 2.72 -0.41 -8.40
N LYS A 92 1.61 0.24 -8.74
CA LYS A 92 1.58 1.38 -9.67
C LYS A 92 1.49 2.70 -8.92
N ALA A 93 2.14 3.73 -9.45
CA ALA A 93 2.04 5.10 -8.94
C ALA A 93 0.72 5.79 -9.34
N ASP A 94 -0.09 5.13 -10.17
CA ASP A 94 -1.39 5.61 -10.61
C ASP A 94 -2.51 4.74 -10.07
N PHE A 95 -2.67 4.73 -8.75
CA PHE A 95 -3.54 3.77 -8.06
C PHE A 95 -5.04 3.95 -8.36
N GLU A 96 -5.51 5.18 -8.60
CA GLU A 96 -6.95 5.43 -8.83
C GLU A 96 -7.44 4.89 -10.18
N ALA A 97 -6.57 4.78 -11.19
CA ALA A 97 -6.90 4.09 -12.44
C ALA A 97 -7.12 2.58 -12.25
N HIS A 98 -6.89 2.06 -11.04
CA HIS A 98 -6.94 0.64 -10.69
C HIS A 98 -7.93 0.34 -9.53
N ILE A 99 -8.81 1.30 -9.18
CA ILE A 99 -9.93 1.16 -8.22
C ILE A 99 -11.23 1.26 -9.02
#